data_AF-A0A1B6MGK7-F1
#
_entry.id   AF-A0A1B6MGK7-F1
#
_cell.length_a   1.000
_cell.length_b   1.000
_cell.length_c   1.000
_cell.angle_alpha   90.00
_cell.angle_beta   90.00
_cell.angle_gamma   90.00
#
_symmetry.space_group_name_H-M   'P 1'
#
loop_
_entity.id
_entity.type
_entity.pdbx_description
1 polymer ?
#
loop_
_entity_poly.entity_id
_entity_poly.type
_entity_poly.pdbx_seq_one_letter_code
_entity_poly.pdbx_strand_id
1 'polypeptide(L)'
;PLCRWAFSEAGRTLAKHLLAVSPDAHPSLLECNGGLPVVCVGSVWNSWDLLKPGFVDQLDSADRGRCLTEASLIHLNTSVASGATYLAAKTHGFHFPRDHSDTFKVFFQYQRKEKD
;
A
#
# COMPACT_ATOMS: atom_id res chain seq x y z
N PRO A 1 -1.61 0.75 -27.36
CA PRO A 1 -1.12 -0.57 -26.88
C PRO A 1 0.10 -0.46 -25.96
N LEU A 2 1.18 0.18 -26.41
CA LEU A 2 2.44 0.29 -25.66
C LEU A 2 2.30 0.99 -24.31
N CYS A 3 1.62 2.14 -24.22
CA CYS A 3 1.47 2.86 -22.94
C CYS A 3 0.72 2.03 -21.90
N ARG A 4 -0.36 1.33 -22.31
CA ARG A 4 -1.10 0.44 -21.39
C ARG A 4 -0.23 -0.70 -20.89
N TRP A 5 0.59 -1.28 -21.78
CA TRP A 5 1.58 -2.29 -21.39
C TRP A 5 2.60 -1.73 -20.39
N ALA A 6 3.14 -0.53 -20.62
CA ALA A 6 4.09 0.11 -19.72
C ALA A 6 3.51 0.38 -18.33
N PHE A 7 2.27 0.87 -18.23
CA PHE A 7 1.59 1.02 -16.95
C PHE A 7 1.32 -0.33 -16.26
N SER A 8 0.96 -1.35 -17.03
CA SER A 8 0.80 -2.70 -16.49
C SER A 8 2.13 -3.22 -15.89
N GLU A 9 3.25 -3.05 -16.58
CA GLU A 9 4.58 -3.43 -16.06
C GLU A 9 5.00 -2.61 -14.83
N ALA A 10 4.64 -1.32 -14.78
CA ALA A 10 4.82 -0.51 -13.57
C ALA A 10 4.00 -1.07 -12.39
N GLY A 11 2.74 -1.47 -12.64
CA GLY A 11 1.90 -2.16 -11.66
C GLY A 11 2.53 -3.45 -11.15
N ARG A 12 3.06 -4.31 -12.04
CA ARG A 12 3.79 -5.52 -11.64
C ARG A 12 4.98 -5.19 -10.76
N THR A 13 5.75 -4.17 -11.13
CA THR A 13 6.93 -3.75 -10.37
C THR A 13 6.55 -3.30 -8.96
N LEU A 14 5.48 -2.51 -8.82
CA LEU A 14 4.96 -2.10 -7.51
C LEU A 14 4.52 -3.30 -6.66
N ALA A 15 3.82 -4.28 -7.23
CA ALA A 15 3.43 -5.50 -6.53
C ALA A 15 4.63 -6.35 -6.08
N LYS A 16 5.70 -6.43 -6.90
CA LYS A 16 6.95 -7.12 -6.51
C LYS A 16 7.60 -6.48 -5.27
N HIS A 17 7.58 -5.16 -5.14
CA HIS A 17 8.09 -4.48 -3.94
C HIS A 17 7.27 -4.87 -2.71
N LEU A 18 5.96 -4.93 -2.83
CA LEU A 18 5.08 -5.32 -1.73
C LEU A 18 5.35 -6.75 -1.26
N LEU A 19 5.44 -7.70 -2.20
CA LEU A 19 5.78 -9.10 -1.92
C LEU A 19 7.17 -9.29 -1.32
N ALA A 20 8.11 -8.41 -1.66
CA ALA A 20 9.46 -8.48 -1.14
C ALA A 20 9.53 -8.09 0.34
N VAL A 21 8.73 -7.10 0.77
CA VAL A 21 8.76 -6.58 2.15
C VAL A 21 7.71 -7.22 3.06
N SER A 22 6.64 -7.82 2.51
CA SER A 22 5.56 -8.41 3.32
C SER A 22 6.00 -9.52 4.28
N PRO A 23 7.00 -10.38 4.00
CA PRO A 23 7.43 -11.41 4.95
C PRO A 23 8.05 -10.85 6.24
N ASP A 24 8.65 -9.66 6.17
CA ASP A 24 9.29 -8.99 7.31
C ASP A 24 8.34 -8.01 8.02
N ALA A 25 7.10 -7.88 7.53
CA ALA A 25 6.09 -7.05 8.18
C ALA A 25 5.65 -7.69 9.50
N HIS A 26 5.44 -6.86 10.52
CA HIS A 26 4.97 -7.33 11.83
C HIS A 26 3.59 -8.01 11.69
N PRO A 27 3.33 -9.17 12.34
CA PRO A 27 2.08 -9.91 12.17
C PRO A 27 0.81 -9.08 12.41
N SER A 28 0.84 -8.15 13.36
CA SER A 28 -0.30 -7.25 13.63
C SER A 28 -0.70 -6.36 12.46
N LEU A 29 0.19 -6.12 11.49
CA LEU A 29 -0.11 -5.40 10.25
C LEU A 29 -0.68 -6.33 9.16
N LEU A 30 -0.40 -7.62 9.23
CA LEU A 30 -0.93 -8.62 8.30
C LEU A 30 -2.33 -9.07 8.70
N GLU A 31 -2.60 -9.11 10.01
CA GLU A 31 -3.86 -9.57 10.61
C GLU A 31 -4.89 -8.45 10.80
N CYS A 32 -4.58 -7.20 10.48
CA CYS A 32 -5.55 -6.13 10.58
C CYS A 32 -6.64 -6.26 9.51
N ASN A 33 -7.84 -5.73 9.80
CA ASN A 33 -8.95 -5.73 8.85
C ASN A 33 -8.55 -5.03 7.54
N GLY A 34 -8.69 -5.70 6.41
CA GLY A 34 -8.22 -5.20 5.11
C GLY A 34 -6.75 -5.53 4.82
N GLY A 35 -6.11 -6.36 5.65
CA GLY A 35 -4.73 -6.82 5.50
C GLY A 35 -3.70 -5.69 5.56
N LEU A 36 -2.51 -5.95 5.00
CA LEU A 36 -1.37 -5.03 5.06
C LEU A 36 -1.74 -3.63 4.52
N PRO A 37 -1.71 -2.57 5.36
CA PRO A 37 -1.99 -1.22 4.89
C PRO A 37 -0.78 -0.64 4.15
N VAL A 38 -0.99 -0.16 2.93
CA VAL A 38 0.06 0.37 2.05
C VAL A 38 -0.23 1.81 1.67
N VAL A 39 0.59 2.73 2.18
CA VAL A 39 0.49 4.16 1.87
C VAL A 39 1.01 4.42 0.45
N CYS A 40 0.13 4.91 -0.42
CA CYS A 40 0.42 5.18 -1.82
C CYS A 40 0.70 6.68 -2.04
N VAL A 41 1.98 7.03 -2.14
CA VAL A 41 2.47 8.41 -2.32
C VAL A 41 2.98 8.62 -3.74
N GLY A 42 2.66 9.78 -4.34
CA GLY A 42 3.13 10.20 -5.67
C GLY A 42 2.03 10.22 -6.74
N SER A 43 2.19 11.06 -7.76
CA SER A 43 1.16 11.30 -8.79
C SER A 43 0.87 10.10 -9.69
N VAL A 44 1.78 9.12 -9.77
CA VAL A 44 1.61 7.88 -10.56
C VAL A 44 0.36 7.11 -10.13
N TRP A 45 0.01 7.14 -8.84
CA TRP A 45 -1.16 6.46 -8.29
C TRP A 45 -2.49 7.03 -8.78
N ASN A 46 -2.52 8.27 -9.31
CA ASN A 46 -3.70 8.82 -9.97
C ASN A 46 -4.10 8.03 -11.23
N SER A 47 -3.20 7.19 -11.75
CA SER A 47 -3.44 6.29 -12.88
C SER A 47 -3.67 4.84 -12.43
N TRP A 48 -4.22 4.62 -11.22
CA TRP A 48 -4.42 3.29 -10.65
C TRP A 48 -5.12 2.31 -11.60
N ASP A 49 -6.14 2.75 -12.35
CA ASP A 49 -6.86 1.89 -13.28
C ASP A 49 -5.97 1.30 -14.38
N LEU A 50 -4.87 1.98 -14.74
CA LEU A 50 -3.86 1.48 -15.69
C LEU A 50 -2.83 0.56 -15.04
N LEU A 51 -2.53 0.76 -13.75
CA LEU A 51 -1.57 -0.04 -12.97
C LEU A 51 -2.18 -1.36 -12.48
N LYS A 52 -3.46 -1.33 -12.10
CA LYS A 52 -4.19 -2.40 -11.43
C LYS A 52 -4.06 -3.77 -12.09
N PRO A 53 -4.19 -3.92 -13.43
CA PRO A 53 -4.12 -5.23 -14.07
C PRO A 53 -2.79 -5.94 -13.79
N GLY A 54 -1.66 -5.26 -13.99
CA GLY A 54 -0.34 -5.84 -13.73
C GLY A 54 -0.03 -6.01 -12.25
N PHE A 55 -0.54 -5.10 -11.41
CA PHE A 55 -0.39 -5.20 -9.95
C PHE A 55 -1.07 -6.46 -9.40
N VAL A 56 -2.36 -6.66 -9.71
CA VAL A 56 -3.14 -7.82 -9.23
C VAL A 56 -2.61 -9.13 -9.81
N ASP A 57 -2.31 -9.17 -11.12
CA ASP A 57 -1.76 -10.37 -11.76
C ASP A 57 -0.44 -10.82 -11.13
N GLN A 58 0.43 -9.86 -10.76
CA GLN A 58 1.69 -10.17 -10.08
C GLN A 58 1.48 -10.67 -8.65
N LEU A 59 0.51 -10.15 -7.91
CA LEU A 59 0.17 -10.64 -6.57
C LEU A 59 -0.44 -12.04 -6.62
N ASP A 60 -1.34 -12.30 -7.58
CA ASP A 60 -1.98 -13.62 -7.75
C ASP A 60 -1.00 -14.70 -8.21
N SER A 61 0.01 -14.31 -9.01
CA SER A 61 1.04 -15.23 -9.52
C SER A 61 2.14 -15.54 -8.50
N ALA A 62 2.19 -14.85 -7.36
CA ALA A 62 3.25 -15.03 -6.38
C ALA A 62 3.10 -16.34 -5.59
N ASP A 63 4.22 -17.05 -5.40
CA ASP A 63 4.30 -18.33 -4.68
C ASP A 63 3.56 -18.29 -3.33
N ARG A 64 2.79 -19.35 -3.06
CA ARG A 64 2.00 -19.48 -1.81
C ARG A 64 2.86 -19.46 -0.53
N GLY A 65 4.18 -19.67 -0.64
CA GLY A 65 5.10 -19.59 0.50
C GLY A 65 5.47 -18.17 0.94
N ARG A 66 5.22 -17.13 0.12
CA ARG A 66 5.49 -15.71 0.41
C ARG A 66 4.22 -14.88 0.36
N CYS A 67 3.15 -15.43 0.92
CA CYS A 67 1.79 -15.07 0.54
C CYS A 67 1.26 -13.89 1.35
N LEU A 68 1.31 -12.71 0.74
CA LEU A 68 0.40 -11.63 1.09
C LEU A 68 -1.02 -12.06 0.72
N THR A 69 -1.85 -12.32 1.72
CA THR A 69 -3.24 -12.78 1.55
C THR A 69 -4.19 -11.61 1.32
N GLU A 70 -3.98 -10.50 2.02
CA GLU A 70 -4.83 -9.32 1.99
C GLU A 70 -3.99 -8.05 2.11
N ALA A 71 -4.38 -6.98 1.39
CA ALA A 71 -3.76 -5.67 1.51
C ALA A 71 -4.73 -4.53 1.16
N SER A 72 -4.57 -3.39 1.83
CA SER A 72 -5.34 -2.17 1.59
C SER A 72 -4.44 -1.04 1.10
N LEU A 73 -4.70 -0.53 -0.10
CA LEU A 73 -4.01 0.64 -0.64
C LEU A 73 -4.70 1.92 -0.16
N ILE A 74 -3.93 2.81 0.43
CA ILE A 74 -4.44 4.03 1.07
C ILE A 74 -3.79 5.29 0.52
N HIS A 75 -4.60 6.34 0.35
CA HIS A 75 -4.14 7.70 0.11
C HIS A 75 -4.24 8.51 1.39
N LEU A 76 -3.25 9.35 1.65
CA LEU A 76 -3.30 10.31 2.75
C LEU A 76 -4.17 11.50 2.34
N ASN A 77 -5.08 11.91 3.23
CA ASN A 77 -5.84 13.16 3.10
C ASN A 77 -5.05 14.36 3.65
N THR A 78 -3.89 14.10 4.25
CA THR A 78 -3.02 15.09 4.88
C THR A 78 -1.71 15.21 4.15
N SER A 79 -1.04 16.35 4.31
CA SER A 79 0.32 16.53 3.80
C SER A 79 1.31 15.63 4.54
N VAL A 80 2.28 15.08 3.82
CA VAL A 80 3.43 14.37 4.40
C VAL A 80 4.21 15.24 5.40
N ALA A 81 4.10 16.58 5.30
CA ALA A 81 4.68 17.52 6.24
C ALA A 81 4.13 17.33 7.68
N SER A 82 2.88 16.90 7.83
CA SER A 82 2.30 16.59 9.15
C SER A 82 3.07 15.48 9.85
N GLY A 83 3.48 14.45 9.09
CA GLY A 83 4.34 13.38 9.60
C GLY A 83 5.70 13.89 10.08
N ALA A 84 6.31 14.81 9.32
CA ALA A 84 7.58 15.43 9.71
C ALA A 84 7.45 16.25 11.01
N THR A 85 6.37 17.03 11.15
CA THR A 85 6.07 17.77 12.38
C THR A 85 5.89 16.85 13.58
N TYR A 86 5.13 15.75 13.43
CA TYR A 86 4.96 14.77 14.50
C TYR A 86 6.28 14.11 14.90
N LEU A 87 7.17 13.85 13.93
CA LEU A 87 8.49 13.29 14.20
C LEU A 87 9.36 14.31 14.96
N ALA A 88 9.37 15.58 14.55
CA ALA A 88 10.12 16.65 15.24
C ALA A 88 9.63 16.85 16.69
N ALA A 89 8.31 16.91 16.88
CA ALA A 89 7.72 17.03 18.21
C ALA A 89 8.12 15.86 19.13
N LYS A 90 8.08 14.63 18.60
CA LYS A 90 8.53 13.44 19.34
C LYS A 90 10.01 13.53 19.74
N THR A 91 10.87 13.98 18.83
CA THR A 91 12.32 14.13 19.09
C THR A 91 12.61 15.14 20.19
N HIS A 92 11.82 16.22 20.29
CA HIS A 92 12.00 17.27 21.30
C HIS A 92 11.13 17.08 22.56
N GLY A 93 10.50 15.91 22.73
CA GLY A 93 9.63 15.65 23.87
C GLY A 93 8.40 16.57 23.94
N PHE A 94 8.04 17.23 22.84
CA PHE A 94 6.90 18.12 22.76
C PHE A 94 5.63 17.30 22.47
N HIS A 95 4.63 17.44 23.33
CA HIS A 95 3.33 16.82 23.12
C HIS A 95 2.53 17.60 22.07
N PHE A 96 2.69 17.22 20.81
CA PHE A 96 1.90 17.78 19.72
C PHE A 96 0.59 17.00 19.56
N PRO A 97 -0.59 17.66 19.63
CA PRO A 97 -1.88 17.00 19.47
C PRO A 97 -1.97 16.25 18.14
N ARG A 98 -2.35 14.98 18.19
CA ARG A 98 -2.56 14.16 17.00
C ARG A 98 -4.05 14.00 16.77
N ASP A 99 -4.53 14.60 15.70
CA ASP A 99 -5.84 14.27 15.18
C ASP A 99 -5.69 13.12 14.17
N HIS A 100 -6.27 11.98 14.51
CA HIS A 100 -6.30 10.79 13.67
C HIS A 100 -7.65 10.62 12.96
N SER A 101 -8.58 11.57 13.12
CA SER A 101 -9.81 11.59 12.35
C SER A 101 -9.48 11.90 10.88
N ASP A 102 -10.01 11.09 9.98
CA ASP A 102 -9.96 11.29 8.52
C ASP A 102 -8.56 11.48 7.88
N THR A 103 -7.52 10.84 8.43
CA THR A 103 -6.14 11.03 7.93
C THR A 103 -5.89 10.36 6.58
N PHE A 104 -6.67 9.35 6.21
CA PHE A 104 -6.48 8.57 4.99
C PHE A 104 -7.78 7.99 4.44
N LYS A 105 -7.75 7.61 3.16
CA LYS A 105 -8.81 6.92 2.45
C LYS A 105 -8.28 5.64 1.82
N VAL A 106 -8.97 4.53 2.05
CA VAL A 106 -8.75 3.28 1.29
C VAL A 106 -9.37 3.43 -0.09
N PHE A 107 -8.60 3.19 -1.15
CA PHE A 107 -9.11 3.25 -2.54
C PHE A 107 -9.08 1.91 -3.26
N PHE A 108 -8.36 0.92 -2.72
CA PHE A 108 -8.35 -0.45 -3.25
C PHE A 108 -8.05 -1.45 -2.14
N GLN A 109 -8.74 -2.59 -2.17
CA GLN A 109 -8.47 -3.74 -1.31
C GLN A 109 -8.18 -4.95 -2.20
N TYR A 110 -7.05 -5.60 -1.94
CA TYR A 110 -6.68 -6.87 -2.52
C TYR A 110 -7.02 -7.98 -1.53
N GLN A 111 -7.76 -8.97 -1.99
CA GLN A 111 -7.90 -10.26 -1.33
C GLN A 111 -7.53 -11.33 -2.33
N ARG A 112 -6.58 -12.19 -1.95
CA ARG A 112 -6.20 -13.33 -2.76
C ARG A 112 -7.40 -14.26 -2.86
N LYS A 113 -7.78 -14.62 -4.08
CA LYS A 113 -8.81 -15.64 -4.31
C LYS A 113 -8.22 -17.00 -3.98
N GLU A 114 -8.90 -17.76 -3.14
CA GLU A 114 -8.65 -19.20 -3.05
C GLU A 114 -8.99 -19.80 -4.42
N LYS A 115 -8.03 -20.54 -5.01
CA LYS A 115 -8.35 -21.43 -6.12
C LYS A 115 -8.91 -22.69 -5.50
N ASP A 116 -10.22 -22.89 -5.67
CA ASP A 116 -10.90 -24.19 -5.47
C ASP A 116 -10.21 -25.30 -6.27
#